data_AF-A0A848ZRG1-F1
#
_entry.id   AF-A0A848ZRG1-F1
#
_cell.length_a   1.000
_cell.length_b   1.000
_cell.length_c   1.000
_cell.angle_alpha   90.00
_cell.angle_beta   90.00
_cell.angle_gamma   90.00
#
_symmetry.space_group_name_H-M   'P 1'
#
loop_
_entity.id
_entity.type
_entity.pdbx_description
1 polymer ?
#
loop_
_entity_poly.entity_id
_entity_poly.type
_entity_poly.pdbx_seq_one_letter_code
_entity_poly.pdbx_strand_id
1 'polypeptide(L)'
;MGCKDRPASNNNSGTDNTSQVDSVITDSVPQQKVAEKKEDAEEKEEEAFELTEDNAIEFFYNYNKTLKENKVKLTTTFGEITIQLYDNVPYHKANFIYLTRMGYFNNTYFHRVVKNFIIQGGNADNLETAKKRSKIGRYLLPPDTKKGYKHHRGTISMPSSEINNPHMLASPYEFFIVV
;
A
#
# COMPACT_ATOMS: atom_id res chain seq x y z
N MET A 1 -5.57 -51.53 -14.91
CA MET A 1 -6.53 -50.56 -15.50
C MET A 1 -5.96 -49.17 -15.25
N GLY A 2 -5.73 -48.27 -16.20
CA GLY A 2 -5.99 -48.30 -17.66
C GLY A 2 -6.87 -47.12 -18.10
N CYS A 3 -6.52 -46.48 -19.23
CA CYS A 3 -7.10 -45.25 -19.85
C CYS A 3 -6.48 -43.93 -19.33
N LYS A 4 -5.53 -43.24 -19.97
CA LYS A 4 -5.23 -42.88 -21.40
C LYS A 4 -6.15 -41.83 -22.06
N ASP A 5 -5.53 -40.68 -22.35
CA ASP A 5 -5.43 -39.94 -23.62
C ASP A 5 -6.65 -39.46 -24.43
N ARG A 6 -6.50 -38.23 -24.96
CA ARG A 6 -7.38 -37.50 -25.91
C ARG A 6 -7.49 -38.21 -27.28
N PRO A 7 -8.45 -37.82 -28.16
CA PRO A 7 -8.17 -36.75 -29.15
C PRO A 7 -9.35 -35.79 -29.44
N ALA A 8 -9.14 -34.85 -30.37
CA ALA A 8 -10.01 -33.71 -30.70
C ALA A 8 -10.58 -33.77 -32.13
N SER A 9 -11.54 -32.89 -32.46
CA SER A 9 -11.93 -32.44 -33.82
C SER A 9 -13.10 -31.43 -33.72
N ASN A 10 -13.39 -30.48 -34.61
CA ASN A 10 -12.63 -29.58 -35.51
C ASN A 10 -13.70 -28.63 -36.15
N ASN A 11 -13.30 -27.54 -36.83
CA ASN A 11 -13.91 -27.01 -38.07
C ASN A 11 -13.39 -25.60 -38.45
N ASN A 12 -12.62 -25.54 -39.55
CA ASN A 12 -12.71 -24.66 -40.74
C ASN A 12 -13.18 -23.18 -40.61
N SER A 13 -12.71 -22.21 -41.43
CA SER A 13 -11.67 -22.18 -42.49
C SER A 13 -11.55 -20.74 -43.02
N GLY A 14 -10.39 -20.32 -43.53
CA GLY A 14 -10.27 -19.04 -44.27
C GLY A 14 -8.84 -18.56 -44.46
N THR A 15 -8.26 -18.88 -45.62
CA THR A 15 -6.95 -18.38 -46.09
C THR A 15 -7.15 -17.30 -47.15
N ASP A 16 -6.25 -16.32 -47.23
CA ASP A 16 -5.76 -15.80 -48.52
C ASP A 16 -4.37 -15.18 -48.35
N ASN A 17 -3.52 -15.34 -49.37
CA ASN A 17 -2.09 -15.02 -49.31
C ASN A 17 -1.52 -14.72 -50.72
N THR A 18 -0.94 -13.54 -50.92
CA THR A 18 -0.31 -13.08 -52.19
C THR A 18 0.52 -11.83 -51.88
N SER A 19 1.78 -11.58 -52.24
CA SER A 19 2.91 -12.29 -52.87
C SER A 19 4.13 -11.36 -52.78
N GLN A 20 5.31 -11.93 -52.50
CA GLN A 20 6.64 -11.69 -53.11
C GLN A 20 7.22 -10.26 -53.31
N VAL A 21 8.48 -10.02 -52.93
CA VAL A 21 9.72 -10.20 -53.74
C VAL A 21 11.02 -9.87 -52.93
N ASP A 22 12.19 -10.08 -53.53
CA ASP A 22 13.48 -10.39 -52.88
C ASP A 22 14.57 -9.27 -52.80
N SER A 23 15.44 -9.41 -51.78
CA SER A 23 16.94 -9.37 -51.83
C SER A 23 17.80 -8.12 -52.23
N VAL A 24 18.70 -7.76 -51.28
CA VAL A 24 20.19 -7.66 -51.43
C VAL A 24 20.92 -6.33 -51.81
N ILE A 25 21.71 -5.83 -50.83
CA ILE A 25 23.04 -5.14 -50.86
C ILE A 25 23.24 -3.79 -51.60
N THR A 26 23.82 -2.79 -50.91
CA THR A 26 25.10 -2.09 -51.26
C THR A 26 25.58 -1.08 -50.19
N ASP A 27 26.90 -1.01 -49.96
CA ASP A 27 27.59 0.03 -49.15
C ASP A 27 27.93 1.28 -49.97
N SER A 28 27.88 2.50 -49.39
CA SER A 28 28.89 3.59 -49.50
C SER A 28 28.48 4.94 -48.87
N VAL A 29 29.47 5.80 -48.56
CA VAL A 29 29.52 6.90 -47.54
C VAL A 29 30.33 8.09 -48.12
N PRO A 30 30.22 9.42 -47.74
CA PRO A 30 29.71 10.06 -46.49
C PRO A 30 28.83 11.36 -46.64
N GLN A 31 28.37 11.99 -45.53
CA GLN A 31 28.84 13.34 -45.06
C GLN A 31 28.11 13.97 -43.82
N GLN A 32 28.93 14.33 -42.81
CA GLN A 32 28.90 15.53 -41.94
C GLN A 32 27.74 15.86 -40.95
N LYS A 33 28.02 15.52 -39.67
CA LYS A 33 28.28 16.48 -38.55
C LYS A 33 27.18 17.46 -38.10
N VAL A 34 26.49 17.11 -37.01
CA VAL A 34 26.28 18.01 -35.85
C VAL A 34 26.62 17.24 -34.58
N ALA A 35 27.39 17.85 -33.68
CA ALA A 35 27.65 17.31 -32.34
C ALA A 35 26.82 18.08 -31.33
N GLU A 36 25.81 17.44 -30.75
CA GLU A 36 25.14 17.92 -29.55
C GLU A 36 25.49 16.99 -28.39
N LYS A 37 26.02 17.59 -27.32
CA LYS A 37 26.24 16.90 -26.06
C LYS A 37 24.87 16.51 -25.51
N LYS A 38 24.63 15.21 -25.34
CA LYS A 38 23.72 14.78 -24.29
C LYS A 38 24.48 14.96 -22.99
N GLU A 39 24.05 15.94 -22.19
CA GLU A 39 24.36 15.94 -20.77
C GLU A 39 23.56 14.80 -20.16
N ASP A 40 24.26 13.85 -19.55
CA ASP A 40 23.64 12.71 -18.87
C ASP A 40 22.88 13.23 -17.65
N ALA A 41 21.57 13.40 -17.81
CA ALA A 41 20.67 13.47 -16.68
C ALA A 41 20.62 12.07 -16.06
N GLU A 42 21.41 11.84 -15.01
CA GLU A 42 21.29 10.67 -14.15
C GLU A 42 19.88 10.64 -13.56
N GLU A 43 18.98 9.90 -14.20
CA GLU A 43 17.76 9.39 -13.57
C GLU A 43 18.21 8.46 -12.44
N LYS A 44 18.41 9.04 -11.25
CA LYS A 44 18.41 8.26 -10.01
C LYS A 44 17.02 7.67 -9.88
N GLU A 45 16.90 6.38 -10.18
CA GLU A 45 15.82 5.56 -9.68
C GLU A 45 15.84 5.69 -8.16
N GLU A 46 14.98 6.55 -7.60
CA GLU A 46 14.75 6.59 -6.17
C GLU A 46 14.17 5.24 -5.77
N GLU A 47 14.99 4.38 -5.18
CA GLU A 47 14.56 3.10 -4.63
C GLU A 47 13.32 3.33 -3.77
N ALA A 48 12.21 2.67 -4.14
CA ALA A 48 10.92 2.92 -3.52
C ALA A 48 11.01 2.61 -2.02
N PHE A 49 11.02 3.66 -1.18
CA PHE A 49 11.22 3.54 0.26
C PHE A 49 10.11 2.69 0.90
N GLU A 50 10.46 1.46 1.28
CA GLU A 50 9.58 0.51 1.95
C GLU A 50 9.80 0.53 3.47
N LEU A 51 8.72 0.63 4.24
CA LEU A 51 8.76 0.52 5.70
C LEU A 51 8.88 -0.95 6.13
N THR A 52 9.96 -1.28 6.84
CA THR A 52 10.25 -2.60 7.40
C THR A 52 10.18 -2.56 8.93
N GLU A 53 10.18 -3.73 9.57
CA GLU A 53 10.23 -3.83 11.04
C GLU A 53 11.48 -3.14 11.62
N ASP A 54 12.60 -3.12 10.89
CA ASP A 54 13.86 -2.49 11.32
C ASP A 54 13.83 -0.94 11.19
N ASN A 55 13.27 -0.39 10.10
CA ASN A 55 13.35 1.05 9.82
C ASN A 55 12.14 1.86 10.34
N ALA A 56 10.98 1.23 10.57
CA ALA A 56 9.74 1.94 10.84
C ALA A 56 9.79 2.79 12.12
N ILE A 57 10.46 2.31 13.18
CA ILE A 57 10.52 3.03 14.46
C ILE A 57 11.32 4.33 14.33
N GLU A 58 12.47 4.29 13.65
CA GLU A 58 13.28 5.48 13.39
C GLU A 58 12.57 6.44 12.43
N PHE A 59 11.97 5.90 11.36
CA PHE A 59 11.15 6.67 10.43
C PHE A 59 10.05 7.44 11.16
N PHE A 60 9.20 6.77 11.95
CA PHE A 60 8.10 7.43 12.65
C PHE A 60 8.58 8.34 13.80
N TYR A 61 9.70 8.04 14.46
CA TYR A 61 10.31 8.94 15.44
C TYR A 61 10.72 10.28 14.80
N ASN A 62 11.35 10.23 13.63
CA ASN A 62 11.76 11.44 12.91
C ASN A 62 10.57 12.13 12.23
N TYR A 63 9.66 11.38 11.61
CA TYR A 63 8.44 11.90 11.00
C TYR A 63 7.59 12.66 12.02
N ASN A 64 7.38 12.11 13.23
CA ASN A 64 6.59 12.74 14.30
C ASN A 64 7.12 14.13 14.69
N LYS A 65 8.44 14.38 14.62
CA LYS A 65 9.03 15.71 14.91
C LYS A 65 8.63 16.76 13.87
N THR A 66 8.28 16.36 12.66
CA THR A 66 7.83 17.25 11.59
C THR A 66 6.33 17.55 11.64
N LEU A 67 5.56 16.73 12.36
CA LEU A 67 4.10 16.83 12.44
C LEU A 67 3.65 18.01 13.29
N LYS A 68 2.87 18.89 12.67
CA LYS A 68 2.15 19.98 13.37
C LYS A 68 0.68 19.62 13.58
N GLU A 69 0.18 18.66 12.82
CA GLU A 69 -1.18 18.19 12.85
C GLU A 69 -1.41 17.13 13.93
N ASN A 70 -2.62 17.14 14.49
CA ASN A 70 -3.12 16.12 15.40
C ASN A 70 -4.60 15.78 15.13
N LYS A 71 -5.11 16.16 13.96
CA LYS A 71 -6.48 15.86 13.51
C LYS A 71 -6.47 15.16 12.16
N VAL A 72 -7.35 14.18 11.99
CA VAL A 72 -7.63 13.49 10.73
C VAL A 72 -9.13 13.52 10.49
N LYS A 73 -9.54 13.76 9.24
CA LYS A 73 -10.94 13.67 8.83
C LYS A 73 -11.14 12.41 7.98
N LEU A 74 -12.00 11.51 8.44
CA LEU A 74 -12.46 10.37 7.65
C LEU A 74 -13.81 10.73 7.01
N THR A 75 -13.86 10.79 5.69
CA THR A 75 -15.12 10.95 4.94
C THR A 75 -15.62 9.56 4.55
N THR A 76 -16.85 9.23 4.94
CA THR A 76 -17.49 7.93 4.68
C THR A 76 -18.83 8.14 3.98
N THR A 77 -19.43 7.06 3.45
CA THR A 77 -20.79 7.08 2.90
C THR A 77 -21.86 7.43 3.93
N PHE A 78 -21.56 7.34 5.23
CA PHE A 78 -22.46 7.68 6.34
C PHE A 78 -22.19 9.07 6.93
N GLY A 79 -21.25 9.85 6.36
CA GLY A 79 -20.87 11.18 6.82
C GLY A 79 -19.39 11.30 7.20
N GLU A 80 -19.03 12.46 7.77
CA GLU A 80 -17.65 12.79 8.14
C GLU A 80 -17.39 12.55 9.64
N ILE A 81 -16.23 11.97 9.95
CA ILE A 81 -15.74 11.75 11.32
C ILE A 81 -14.45 12.54 11.47
N THR A 82 -14.41 13.51 12.38
CA THR A 82 -13.18 14.21 12.76
C THR A 82 -12.56 13.52 13.98
N ILE A 83 -11.35 13.00 13.81
CA ILE A 83 -10.58 12.30 14.82
C ILE A 83 -9.51 13.24 15.37
N GLN A 84 -9.47 13.38 16.69
CA GLN A 84 -8.38 14.01 17.43
C GLN A 84 -7.42 12.92 17.90
N LEU A 85 -6.14 13.04 17.56
CA LEU A 85 -5.07 12.14 17.98
C LEU A 85 -4.35 12.71 19.21
N TYR A 86 -3.85 11.84 20.08
CA TYR A 86 -3.07 12.21 21.27
C TYR A 86 -1.57 12.26 20.95
N ASP A 87 -0.84 13.20 21.58
CA ASP A 87 0.58 13.45 21.28
C ASP A 87 1.56 12.51 22.00
N ASN A 88 1.12 11.83 23.07
CA ASN A 88 1.90 10.87 23.86
C ASN A 88 1.86 9.42 23.34
N VAL A 89 1.25 9.20 22.16
CA VAL A 89 1.29 7.94 21.38
C VAL A 89 1.98 8.18 20.02
N PRO A 90 3.23 8.67 20.01
CA PRO A 90 3.83 9.31 18.84
C PRO A 90 3.92 8.39 17.63
N TYR A 91 4.21 7.10 17.82
CA TYR A 91 4.34 6.13 16.73
C TYR A 91 2.99 5.86 16.04
N HIS A 92 1.92 5.62 16.81
CA HIS A 92 0.57 5.40 16.26
C HIS A 92 0.00 6.66 15.64
N LYS A 93 0.21 7.84 16.26
CA LYS A 93 -0.15 9.14 15.68
C LYS A 93 0.54 9.37 14.34
N ALA A 94 1.86 9.16 14.30
CA ALA A 94 2.68 9.35 13.12
C ALA A 94 2.29 8.40 11.99
N ASN A 95 2.13 7.11 12.30
CA ASN A 95 1.63 6.09 11.38
C ASN A 95 0.27 6.46 10.80
N PHE A 96 -0.71 6.80 11.64
CA PHE A 96 -2.06 7.09 11.18
C PHE A 96 -2.10 8.30 10.24
N ILE A 97 -1.38 9.38 10.58
CA ILE A 97 -1.24 10.58 9.72
C ILE A 97 -0.51 10.25 8.42
N TYR A 98 0.56 9.45 8.48
CA TYR A 98 1.33 9.03 7.31
C TYR A 98 0.45 8.21 6.34
N LEU A 99 -0.23 7.17 6.82
CA LEU A 99 -1.13 6.34 6.03
C LEU A 99 -2.31 7.13 5.45
N THR A 100 -2.86 8.10 6.20
CA THR A 100 -3.86 9.05 5.67
C THR A 100 -3.31 9.88 4.52
N ARG A 101 -2.10 10.47 4.67
CA ARG A 101 -1.46 11.28 3.62
C ARG A 101 -1.10 10.47 2.38
N MET A 102 -0.72 9.21 2.54
CA MET A 102 -0.48 8.24 1.45
C MET A 102 -1.78 7.75 0.79
N GLY A 103 -2.96 8.18 1.25
CA GLY A 103 -4.25 7.72 0.71
C GLY A 103 -4.52 6.23 0.93
N TYR A 104 -3.88 5.61 1.93
CA TYR A 104 -3.99 4.18 2.21
C TYR A 104 -5.45 3.78 2.47
N PHE A 105 -6.12 4.52 3.38
CA PHE A 105 -7.49 4.26 3.79
C PHE A 105 -8.56 4.57 2.73
N ASN A 106 -8.21 5.19 1.60
CA ASN A 106 -9.15 5.44 0.50
C ASN A 106 -9.62 4.09 -0.08
N ASN A 107 -10.93 3.97 -0.33
CA ASN A 107 -11.60 2.75 -0.82
C ASN A 107 -11.49 1.52 0.12
N THR A 108 -11.15 1.74 1.39
CA THR A 108 -11.22 0.71 2.45
C THR A 108 -12.58 0.76 3.15
N TYR A 109 -12.95 -0.31 3.87
CA TYR A 109 -14.27 -0.43 4.50
C TYR A 109 -14.17 -0.98 5.94
N PHE A 110 -15.22 -0.75 6.72
CA PHE A 110 -15.38 -1.37 8.04
C PHE A 110 -15.78 -2.84 7.86
N HIS A 111 -14.81 -3.74 7.93
CA HIS A 111 -15.00 -5.17 7.69
C HIS A 111 -15.58 -5.91 8.91
N ARG A 112 -15.57 -5.31 10.11
CA ARG A 112 -16.12 -5.90 11.34
C ARG A 112 -16.88 -4.85 12.15
N VAL A 113 -18.13 -5.17 12.50
CA VAL A 113 -19.02 -4.34 13.31
C VAL A 113 -19.57 -5.20 14.45
N VAL A 114 -19.25 -4.84 15.69
CA VAL A 114 -19.77 -5.50 16.90
C VAL A 114 -20.57 -4.47 17.70
N LYS A 115 -21.89 -4.70 17.77
CA LYS A 115 -22.84 -3.79 18.43
C LYS A 115 -22.43 -3.55 19.90
N ASN A 116 -22.43 -2.28 20.32
CA ASN A 116 -22.04 -1.83 21.66
C ASN A 116 -20.60 -2.23 22.08
N PHE A 117 -19.69 -2.39 21.10
CA PHE A 117 -18.29 -2.70 21.36
C PHE A 117 -17.36 -1.92 20.42
N ILE A 118 -17.19 -2.37 19.17
CA ILE A 118 -16.28 -1.74 18.20
C ILE A 118 -16.81 -1.79 16.77
N ILE A 119 -16.40 -0.81 15.96
CA ILE A 119 -16.32 -0.90 14.50
C ILE A 119 -14.83 -0.93 14.09
N GLN A 120 -14.41 -1.92 13.33
CA GLN A 120 -13.01 -2.14 12.90
C GLN A 120 -12.90 -2.08 11.37
N GLY A 121 -11.83 -1.47 10.89
CA GLY A 121 -11.56 -1.20 9.48
C GLY A 121 -10.12 -0.76 9.25
N GLY A 122 -9.90 -0.02 8.17
CA GLY A 122 -8.58 0.47 7.74
C GLY A 122 -7.91 -0.44 6.72
N ASN A 123 -7.98 -1.75 6.92
CA ASN A 123 -7.58 -2.76 5.94
C ASN A 123 -8.83 -3.35 5.24
N ALA A 124 -8.66 -3.79 3.99
CA ALA A 124 -9.71 -4.31 3.13
C ALA A 124 -9.20 -5.45 2.25
N ASP A 125 -10.04 -6.44 2.00
CA ASP A 125 -9.72 -7.60 1.15
C ASP A 125 -9.97 -7.25 -0.32
N ASN A 126 -9.13 -6.37 -0.86
CA ASN A 126 -9.15 -6.01 -2.28
C ASN A 126 -7.74 -5.77 -2.83
N LEU A 127 -7.58 -5.94 -4.14
CA LEU A 127 -6.29 -5.83 -4.83
C LEU A 127 -5.69 -4.41 -4.75
N GLU A 128 -6.52 -3.37 -4.64
CA GLU A 128 -6.06 -1.99 -4.48
C GLU A 128 -5.34 -1.80 -3.13
N THR A 129 -5.95 -2.25 -2.04
CA THR A 129 -5.41 -2.16 -0.68
C THR A 129 -4.16 -3.04 -0.52
N ALA A 130 -4.17 -4.23 -1.14
CA ALA A 130 -2.98 -5.08 -1.20
C ALA A 130 -1.80 -4.37 -1.91
N LYS A 131 -2.04 -3.76 -3.08
CA LYS A 131 -1.02 -2.98 -3.81
C LYS A 131 -0.52 -1.77 -3.03
N LYS A 132 -1.41 -1.02 -2.37
CA LYS A 132 -1.03 0.11 -1.49
C LYS A 132 -0.15 -0.37 -0.34
N ARG A 133 -0.54 -1.46 0.33
CA ARG A 133 0.23 -2.07 1.42
C ARG A 133 1.62 -2.51 0.95
N SER A 134 1.73 -3.20 -0.19
CA SER A 134 3.03 -3.59 -0.76
C SER A 134 3.93 -2.42 -1.16
N LYS A 135 3.37 -1.24 -1.47
CA LYS A 135 4.15 -0.03 -1.73
C LYS A 135 4.60 0.72 -0.47
N ILE A 136 3.90 0.52 0.65
CA ILE A 136 4.20 1.19 1.92
C ILE A 136 5.12 0.31 2.77
N GLY A 137 4.91 -1.01 2.74
CA GLY A 137 5.77 -2.02 3.35
C GLY A 137 5.12 -2.88 4.41
N ARG A 138 5.95 -3.59 5.17
CA ARG A 138 5.53 -4.49 6.25
C ARG A 138 6.34 -4.24 7.51
N TYR A 139 5.65 -3.68 8.51
CA TYR A 139 6.17 -3.36 9.83
C TYR A 139 5.09 -3.59 10.88
N LEU A 140 5.48 -3.56 12.15
CA LEU A 140 4.59 -3.57 13.30
C LEU A 140 4.99 -2.44 14.27
N LEU A 141 4.05 -1.94 15.06
CA LEU A 141 4.27 -0.83 15.98
C LEU A 141 4.29 -1.29 17.45
N PRO A 142 5.10 -0.67 18.33
CA PRO A 142 5.16 -1.03 19.74
C PRO A 142 3.84 -0.72 20.48
N PRO A 143 3.49 -1.49 21.52
CA PRO A 143 2.27 -1.23 22.30
C PRO A 143 2.37 0.05 23.14
N ASP A 144 1.44 0.98 22.92
CA ASP A 144 1.32 2.23 23.69
C ASP A 144 0.19 2.18 24.77
N THR A 145 -0.23 0.97 25.18
CA THR A 145 -1.35 0.76 26.12
C THR A 145 -1.12 1.34 27.52
N LYS A 146 0.13 1.57 27.94
CA LYS A 146 0.50 2.04 29.28
C LYS A 146 0.43 3.57 29.47
N LYS A 147 -0.13 4.32 28.52
CA LYS A 147 -0.18 5.80 28.54
C LYS A 147 -1.38 6.41 29.29
N GLY A 148 -2.22 5.58 29.93
CA GLY A 148 -3.30 6.02 30.82
C GLY A 148 -4.67 6.25 30.17
N TYR A 149 -4.79 6.10 28.84
CA TYR A 149 -6.09 6.16 28.18
C TYR A 149 -6.89 4.88 28.37
N LYS A 150 -8.22 5.04 28.41
CA LYS A 150 -9.19 3.95 28.48
C LYS A 150 -10.09 4.02 27.25
N HIS A 151 -10.58 2.86 26.83
CA HIS A 151 -11.55 2.74 25.75
C HIS A 151 -12.90 3.29 26.21
N HIS A 152 -13.28 4.46 25.68
CA HIS A 152 -14.59 5.07 25.83
C HIS A 152 -15.24 5.20 24.45
N ARG A 153 -16.55 5.36 24.39
CA ARG A 153 -17.27 5.57 23.13
C ARG A 153 -16.67 6.74 22.34
N GLY A 154 -16.33 6.51 21.07
CA GLY A 154 -15.64 7.46 20.20
C GLY A 154 -14.11 7.38 20.24
N THR A 155 -13.49 6.59 21.13
CA THR A 155 -12.04 6.35 21.11
C THR A 155 -11.65 5.52 19.88
N ILE A 156 -10.68 6.01 19.11
CA ILE A 156 -9.97 5.22 18.10
C ILE A 156 -8.76 4.52 18.74
N SER A 157 -8.47 3.29 18.32
CA SER A 157 -7.27 2.54 18.70
C SER A 157 -6.88 1.56 17.60
N MET A 158 -5.66 1.01 17.67
CA MET A 158 -5.14 0.05 16.71
C MET A 158 -5.13 -1.36 17.34
N PRO A 159 -5.50 -2.43 16.60
CA PRO A 159 -5.51 -3.78 17.13
C PRO A 159 -4.08 -4.34 17.23
N SER A 160 -3.83 -5.13 18.28
CA SER A 160 -2.64 -5.96 18.40
C SER A 160 -2.77 -7.20 17.53
N SER A 161 -1.70 -7.63 16.85
CA SER A 161 -1.68 -8.92 16.17
C SER A 161 -1.74 -10.05 17.21
N GLU A 162 -2.73 -10.94 17.15
CA GLU A 162 -2.95 -11.97 18.19
C GLU A 162 -2.07 -13.22 18.01
N ILE A 163 -1.58 -13.49 16.80
CA ILE A 163 -0.82 -14.71 16.48
C ILE A 163 0.65 -14.54 16.89
N ASN A 164 1.10 -15.33 17.88
CA ASN A 164 2.49 -15.46 18.32
C ASN A 164 3.20 -14.12 18.62
N ASN A 165 2.54 -13.22 19.35
CA ASN A 165 3.03 -11.86 19.62
C ASN A 165 3.22 -11.59 21.13
N PRO A 166 4.30 -12.10 21.77
CA PRO A 166 4.59 -11.84 23.18
C PRO A 166 4.71 -10.35 23.53
N HIS A 167 5.05 -9.53 22.53
CA HIS A 167 5.29 -8.10 22.68
C HIS A 167 4.06 -7.23 22.36
N MET A 168 2.90 -7.83 22.05
CA MET A 168 1.64 -7.14 21.75
C MET A 168 1.78 -6.01 20.70
N LEU A 169 2.63 -6.21 19.70
CA LEU A 169 2.82 -5.26 18.60
C LEU A 169 1.51 -5.04 17.82
N ALA A 170 1.25 -3.80 17.44
CA ALA A 170 0.04 -3.40 16.72
C ALA A 170 0.20 -3.49 15.20
N SER A 171 -0.89 -3.89 14.53
CA SER A 171 -1.00 -3.83 13.07
C SER A 171 -1.09 -2.37 12.62
N PRO A 172 -0.21 -1.86 11.74
CA PRO A 172 -0.20 -0.45 11.37
C PRO A 172 -1.40 -0.05 10.48
N TYR A 173 -1.97 -1.03 9.76
CA TYR A 173 -2.97 -0.82 8.72
C TYR A 173 -4.41 -0.90 9.19
N GLU A 174 -4.65 -1.29 10.43
CA GLU A 174 -5.99 -1.46 10.98
C GLU A 174 -6.25 -0.53 12.16
N PHE A 175 -7.52 -0.15 12.31
CA PHE A 175 -7.98 0.61 13.45
C PHE A 175 -9.40 0.19 13.81
N PHE A 176 -9.79 0.46 15.05
CA PHE A 176 -11.15 0.31 15.52
C PHE A 176 -11.60 1.56 16.29
N ILE A 177 -12.89 1.86 16.20
CA ILE A 177 -13.57 2.91 16.97
C ILE A 177 -14.55 2.24 17.92
N VAL A 178 -14.50 2.61 19.19
CA VAL A 178 -15.38 2.10 20.25
C VAL A 178 -16.78 2.74 20.12
N VAL A 179 -17.87 1.97 20.19
CA VAL A 179 -19.24 2.43 19.88
C VAL A 179 -20.28 2.26 20.98
#